data_AF-A1B6B2-F1
#
_entry.id   AF-A1B6B2-F1
#
_cell.length_a   1.000
_cell.length_b   1.000
_cell.length_c   1.000
_cell.angle_alpha   90.00
_cell.angle_beta   90.00
_cell.angle_gamma   90.00
#
_symmetry.space_group_name_H-M   'P 1'
#
loop_
_entity.id
_entity.type
_entity.pdbx_description
1 polymer ?
#
loop_
_entity_poly.entity_id
_entity_poly.type
_entity_poly.pdbx_seq_one_letter_code
_entity_poly.pdbx_strand_id
1 'polypeptide(L)'
;MHASLAITPEGLPLGLTAAKFWSRSKFKETTALKRKINPTRVPIEQKESMRWLDNLRLSTELAGAPGRCVHIGDRKSDIYELYCLAVELGTGFLMRSCVDRLAEDGVTTVSKVMAQIQSSGTHEVRFRDAQNQEHRALLTIRHATMAVRPPIGKQRKYRHQTLQIIHAEEMDPPEGRAPVFWKLITNLPVESHTQAVHKLDWYAPSVIAAACTSPRPRCRQKTVISNTAVGVSLPALVGRRSPARICDPVDFALGFAPGCFRCDSGAAGARMQKASRRRLKRL
;
A
#
# COMPACT_ATOMS: atom_id res chain seq x y z
N MET A 1 0.08 6.99 13.24
CA MET A 1 -1.02 6.19 12.68
C MET A 1 -0.66 5.80 11.26
N HIS A 2 -1.00 4.58 10.85
CA HIS A 2 -0.95 4.08 9.49
C HIS A 2 -2.22 3.29 9.24
N ALA A 3 -2.86 3.49 8.10
CA ALA A 3 -4.16 2.90 7.81
C ALA A 3 -4.19 2.38 6.37
N SER A 4 -4.97 1.32 6.17
CA SER A 4 -5.27 0.74 4.86
C SER A 4 -6.73 1.01 4.51
N LEU A 5 -6.96 1.54 3.31
CA LEU A 5 -8.28 1.87 2.78
C LEU A 5 -8.60 0.94 1.61
N ALA A 6 -9.72 0.22 1.69
CA ALA A 6 -10.22 -0.56 0.56
C ALA A 6 -10.91 0.36 -0.46
N ILE A 7 -10.57 0.16 -1.74
CA ILE A 7 -11.16 0.86 -2.87
C ILE A 7 -11.43 -0.17 -3.98
N THR A 8 -12.54 -0.03 -4.69
CA THR A 8 -12.82 -0.79 -5.92
C THR A 8 -11.93 -0.32 -7.08
N PRO A 9 -11.78 -1.11 -8.17
CA PRO A 9 -11.07 -0.67 -9.37
C PRO A 9 -11.64 0.64 -9.97
N GLU A 10 -12.94 0.88 -9.81
CA GLU A 10 -13.64 2.07 -10.29
C GLU A 10 -13.42 3.30 -9.39
N GLY A 11 -12.72 3.14 -8.27
CA GLY A 11 -12.40 4.24 -7.35
C GLY A 11 -13.41 4.45 -6.22
N LEU A 12 -14.43 3.58 -6.08
CA LEU A 12 -15.37 3.64 -4.95
C LEU A 12 -14.69 3.20 -3.65
N PRO A 13 -14.61 4.06 -2.61
CA PRO A 13 -14.07 3.66 -1.32
C PRO A 13 -15.04 2.72 -0.58
N LEU A 14 -14.53 1.59 -0.11
CA LEU A 14 -15.28 0.58 0.64
C LEU A 14 -15.11 0.72 2.16
N GLY A 15 -14.05 1.41 2.62
CA GLY A 15 -13.80 1.67 4.04
C GLY A 15 -12.42 1.21 4.50
N LEU A 16 -12.10 1.46 5.77
CA LEU A 16 -10.81 1.10 6.36
C LEU A 16 -10.74 -0.41 6.62
N THR A 17 -9.66 -1.04 6.17
CA THR A 17 -9.42 -2.48 6.38
C THR A 17 -8.45 -2.75 7.52
N ALA A 18 -7.59 -1.78 7.84
CA ALA A 18 -6.68 -1.86 8.96
C ALA A 18 -6.29 -0.45 9.40
N ALA A 19 -6.05 -0.28 10.70
CA ALA A 19 -5.45 0.92 11.24
C ALA A 19 -4.53 0.56 12.42
N LYS A 20 -3.27 0.99 12.34
CA LYS A 20 -2.28 0.83 13.40
C LYS A 20 -1.89 2.17 13.99
N PHE A 21 -2.08 2.30 15.30
CA PHE A 21 -1.68 3.46 16.09
C PHE A 21 -0.42 3.16 16.88
N TRP A 22 0.46 4.15 16.98
CA TRP A 22 1.64 4.08 17.84
C TRP A 22 2.08 5.51 18.17
N SER A 23 2.77 5.64 19.29
CA SER A 23 3.45 6.86 19.72
C SER A 23 4.95 6.59 19.82
N ARG A 24 5.76 7.62 19.58
CA ARG A 24 7.20 7.57 19.80
C ARG A 24 7.49 8.12 21.19
N SER A 25 8.22 7.37 22.01
CA SER A 25 8.70 7.90 23.30
C SER A 25 9.77 8.98 23.12
N LYS A 26 10.55 8.91 22.04
CA LYS A 26 11.50 9.95 21.60
C LYS A 26 11.50 10.03 20.08
N PHE A 27 11.57 11.24 19.52
CA PHE A 27 11.78 11.41 18.09
C PHE A 27 13.22 11.02 17.75
N LYS A 28 13.40 9.91 17.02
CA LYS A 28 14.71 9.48 16.52
C LYS A 28 14.83 9.91 15.07
N GLU A 29 15.77 10.79 14.75
CA GLU A 29 16.18 10.99 13.37
C GLU A 29 16.90 9.75 12.86
N THR A 30 16.18 8.94 12.09
CA THR A 30 16.71 7.69 11.51
C THR A 30 17.89 7.95 10.58
N THR A 31 18.00 9.14 9.99
CA THR A 31 19.10 9.52 9.09
C THR A 31 20.44 9.65 9.83
N ALA A 32 20.44 10.23 11.03
CA ALA A 32 21.64 10.33 11.86
C ALA A 32 22.18 8.95 12.28
N LEU A 33 21.28 7.98 12.51
CA LEU A 33 21.66 6.61 12.87
C LEU A 33 22.20 5.78 11.69
N LYS A 34 21.89 6.13 10.43
CA LYS A 34 22.38 5.38 9.26
C LYS A 34 23.91 5.35 9.16
N ARG A 35 24.60 6.33 9.74
CA ARG A 35 26.07 6.38 9.82
C ARG A 35 26.66 5.34 10.79
N LYS A 36 25.88 4.88 11.77
CA LYS A 36 26.33 3.96 12.83
C LYS A 36 25.77 2.54 12.69
N ILE A 37 24.56 2.40 12.15
CA ILE A 37 23.86 1.11 12.07
C ILE A 37 23.31 0.94 10.65
N ASN A 38 23.66 -0.18 10.00
CA ASN A 38 23.06 -0.54 8.73
C ASN A 38 21.59 -0.96 8.95
N PRO A 39 20.60 -0.22 8.42
CA PRO A 39 19.19 -0.54 8.64
C PRO A 39 18.77 -1.90 8.08
N THR A 40 19.50 -2.49 7.12
CA THR A 40 19.16 -3.82 6.59
C THR A 40 19.48 -4.95 7.57
N ARG A 41 20.39 -4.72 8.54
CA ARG A 41 20.78 -5.69 9.57
C ARG A 41 19.85 -5.72 10.78
N VAL A 42 19.06 -4.66 10.97
CA VAL A 42 18.05 -4.62 12.03
C VAL A 42 16.85 -5.48 11.61
N PRO A 43 16.32 -6.38 12.47
CA PRO A 43 15.09 -7.13 12.19
C PRO A 43 13.90 -6.20 11.87
N ILE A 44 12.96 -6.65 11.05
CA ILE A 44 11.82 -5.82 10.63
C ILE A 44 10.89 -5.51 11.80
N GLU A 45 10.76 -6.46 12.73
CA GLU A 45 9.91 -6.42 13.91
C GLU A 45 10.31 -5.31 14.88
N GLN A 46 11.58 -4.90 14.86
CA GLN A 46 12.12 -3.80 15.67
C GLN A 46 11.96 -2.43 15.02
N LYS A 47 11.48 -2.38 13.77
CA LYS A 47 11.33 -1.14 13.01
C LYS A 47 9.89 -0.69 12.98
N GLU A 48 9.68 0.62 12.93
CA GLU A 48 8.34 1.17 12.69
C GLU A 48 7.75 0.76 11.34
N SER A 49 8.59 0.34 10.38
CA SER A 49 8.13 -0.19 9.10
C SER A 49 7.41 -1.54 9.23
N MET A 50 7.46 -2.20 10.39
CA MET A 50 6.64 -3.39 10.67
C MET A 50 5.14 -3.13 10.47
N ARG A 51 4.70 -1.88 10.69
CA ARG A 51 3.30 -1.47 10.50
C ARG A 51 2.74 -1.80 9.12
N TRP A 52 3.57 -1.81 8.08
CA TRP A 52 3.16 -2.14 6.72
C TRP A 52 2.83 -3.63 6.60
N LEU A 53 3.65 -4.51 7.21
CA LEU A 53 3.40 -5.95 7.25
C LEU A 53 2.16 -6.27 8.11
N ASP A 54 1.97 -5.56 9.23
CA ASP A 54 0.79 -5.73 10.07
C ASP A 54 -0.49 -5.31 9.33
N ASN A 55 -0.45 -4.19 8.60
CA ASN A 55 -1.59 -3.72 7.82
C ASN A 55 -1.89 -4.66 6.64
N LEU A 56 -0.86 -5.20 6.00
CA LEU A 56 -1.00 -6.23 4.96
C LEU A 56 -1.75 -7.46 5.51
N ARG A 57 -1.34 -7.98 6.67
CA ARG A 57 -1.98 -9.14 7.32
C ARG A 57 -3.44 -8.85 7.68
N LEU A 58 -3.67 -7.80 8.47
CA LEU A 58 -5.01 -7.46 8.96
C LEU A 58 -5.98 -7.20 7.81
N SER A 59 -5.55 -6.48 6.77
CA SER A 59 -6.40 -6.19 5.61
C SER A 59 -6.70 -7.45 4.80
N THR A 60 -5.72 -8.34 4.66
CA THR A 60 -5.87 -9.60 3.93
C THR A 60 -6.77 -10.59 4.68
N GLU A 61 -6.63 -10.65 6.01
CA GLU A 61 -7.47 -11.44 6.90
C GLU A 61 -8.92 -10.94 6.86
N LEU A 62 -9.14 -9.64 7.02
CA LEU A 62 -10.48 -9.04 6.96
C LEU A 62 -11.17 -9.28 5.61
N ALA A 63 -10.41 -9.24 4.51
CA ALA A 63 -10.97 -9.47 3.19
C ALA A 63 -11.45 -10.92 2.99
N GLY A 64 -10.92 -11.90 3.74
CA GLY A 64 -11.28 -13.32 3.64
C GLY A 64 -10.96 -14.00 2.30
N ALA A 65 -10.49 -13.24 1.30
CA ALA A 65 -10.16 -13.71 -0.03
C ALA A 65 -8.87 -13.04 -0.56
N PRO A 66 -7.68 -13.45 -0.06
CA PRO A 66 -6.40 -12.78 -0.32
C PRO A 66 -6.08 -12.55 -1.79
N GLY A 67 -6.42 -13.52 -2.65
CA GLY A 67 -6.18 -13.46 -4.09
C GLY A 67 -7.01 -12.40 -4.83
N ARG A 68 -8.02 -11.81 -4.19
CA ARG A 68 -8.82 -10.69 -4.73
C ARG A 68 -8.28 -9.32 -4.30
N CYS A 69 -7.28 -9.29 -3.44
CA CYS A 69 -6.70 -8.05 -2.93
C CYS A 69 -5.40 -7.72 -3.67
N VAL A 70 -5.26 -6.43 -4.01
CA VAL A 70 -4.02 -5.84 -4.51
C VAL A 70 -3.65 -4.68 -3.58
N HIS A 71 -2.59 -4.86 -2.82
CA HIS A 71 -2.09 -3.83 -1.92
C HIS A 71 -1.26 -2.82 -2.72
N ILE A 72 -1.64 -1.54 -2.71
CA ILE A 72 -0.96 -0.48 -3.45
C ILE A 72 -0.23 0.44 -2.46
N GLY A 73 1.06 0.65 -2.69
CA GLY A 73 1.91 1.40 -1.76
C GLY A 73 2.91 2.33 -2.42
N ASP A 74 3.25 3.38 -1.67
CA ASP A 74 4.23 4.38 -2.06
C ASP A 74 5.68 3.93 -1.79
N ARG A 75 6.66 4.82 -1.99
CA ARG A 75 8.08 4.54 -1.75
C ARG A 75 8.41 4.06 -0.33
N LYS A 76 7.58 4.31 0.68
CA LYS A 76 7.83 3.87 2.06
C LYS A 76 7.45 2.41 2.30
N SER A 77 6.66 1.83 1.40
CA SER A 77 6.27 0.43 1.39
C SER A 77 7.23 -0.48 0.60
N ASP A 78 8.29 0.10 0.02
CA ASP A 78 9.36 -0.59 -0.70
C ASP A 78 10.25 -1.44 0.24
N ILE A 79 9.65 -2.49 0.80
CA ILE A 79 10.20 -3.34 1.86
C ILE A 79 10.21 -4.77 1.33
N TYR A 80 11.38 -5.41 1.31
CA TYR A 80 11.49 -6.76 0.73
C TYR A 80 10.66 -7.80 1.50
N GLU A 81 10.64 -7.68 2.83
CA GLU A 81 9.81 -8.54 3.68
C GLU A 81 8.31 -8.42 3.38
N LEU A 82 7.86 -7.27 2.88
CA LEU A 82 6.47 -7.09 2.44
C LEU A 82 6.19 -7.93 1.20
N TYR A 83 7.12 -7.97 0.24
CA TYR A 83 6.98 -8.79 -0.98
C TYR A 83 6.87 -10.28 -0.62
N CYS A 84 7.76 -10.76 0.25
CA CYS A 84 7.72 -12.14 0.72
C CYS A 84 6.41 -12.45 1.44
N LEU A 85 5.94 -11.56 2.32
CA LEU A 85 4.69 -11.75 3.05
C LEU A 85 3.47 -11.74 2.13
N ALA A 86 3.45 -10.90 1.09
CA ALA A 86 2.36 -10.88 0.13
C ALA A 86 2.25 -12.22 -0.63
N VAL A 87 3.38 -12.79 -1.02
CA VAL A 87 3.43 -14.13 -1.64
C VAL A 87 2.99 -15.21 -0.66
N GLU A 88 3.46 -15.18 0.59
CA GLU A 88 3.08 -16.13 1.64
C GLU A 88 1.56 -16.11 1.90
N LEU A 89 0.95 -14.93 1.90
CA LEU A 89 -0.49 -14.76 2.11
C LEU A 89 -1.32 -15.00 0.84
N GLY A 90 -0.69 -15.22 -0.32
CA GLY A 90 -1.40 -15.37 -1.60
C GLY A 90 -2.14 -14.11 -2.05
N THR A 91 -1.61 -12.91 -1.75
CA THR A 91 -2.21 -11.63 -2.12
C THR A 91 -1.36 -10.85 -3.12
N GLY A 92 -2.02 -10.01 -3.93
CA GLY A 92 -1.35 -9.14 -4.90
C GLY A 92 -0.76 -7.90 -4.26
N PHE A 93 0.30 -7.34 -4.84
CA PHE A 93 0.80 -6.02 -4.47
C PHE A 93 1.24 -5.21 -5.69
N LEU A 94 1.22 -3.89 -5.57
CA LEU A 94 1.79 -2.94 -6.52
C LEU A 94 2.48 -1.81 -5.74
N MET A 95 3.80 -1.82 -5.72
CA MET A 95 4.60 -0.95 -4.85
C MET A 95 5.50 -0.06 -5.68
N ARG A 96 5.58 1.24 -5.35
CA ARG A 96 6.59 2.12 -5.95
C ARG A 96 7.94 1.86 -5.30
N SER A 97 8.88 1.38 -6.09
CA SER A 97 10.26 1.18 -5.69
C SER A 97 11.04 2.50 -5.62
N CYS A 98 11.89 2.60 -4.61
CA CYS A 98 12.88 3.65 -4.41
C CYS A 98 14.31 3.10 -4.26
N VAL A 99 14.47 1.80 -4.06
CA VAL A 99 15.75 1.12 -3.95
C VAL A 99 16.07 0.42 -5.28
N ASP A 100 17.28 0.64 -5.79
CA ASP A 100 17.79 -0.16 -6.91
C ASP A 100 18.24 -1.53 -6.37
N ARG A 101 17.43 -2.55 -6.64
CA ARG A 101 17.59 -3.89 -6.07
C ARG A 101 18.50 -4.73 -6.96
N LEU A 102 19.21 -5.66 -6.35
CA LEU A 102 19.93 -6.70 -7.09
C LEU A 102 18.91 -7.56 -7.86
N ALA A 103 19.22 -7.86 -9.10
CA ALA A 103 18.39 -8.67 -9.99
C ALA A 103 19.16 -9.88 -10.51
N GLU A 104 18.43 -10.88 -11.02
CA GLU A 104 18.96 -12.05 -11.73
C GLU A 104 20.07 -12.79 -10.96
N ASP A 105 21.31 -12.69 -11.43
CA ASP A 105 22.52 -13.33 -10.90
C ASP A 105 23.04 -12.70 -9.60
N GLY A 106 22.53 -11.51 -9.22
CA GLY A 106 22.95 -10.76 -8.05
C GLY A 106 24.19 -9.89 -8.27
N VAL A 107 24.65 -9.78 -9.51
CA VAL A 107 25.70 -8.85 -9.96
C VAL A 107 25.06 -7.61 -10.59
N THR A 108 23.98 -7.81 -11.35
CA THR A 108 23.22 -6.71 -11.97
C THR A 108 22.16 -6.13 -11.03
N THR A 109 21.60 -4.97 -11.41
CA THR A 109 20.50 -4.32 -10.70
C THR A 109 19.28 -4.19 -11.59
N VAL A 110 18.11 -4.04 -10.96
CA VAL A 110 16.84 -3.82 -11.66
C VAL A 110 16.97 -2.64 -12.64
N SER A 111 17.58 -1.53 -12.24
CA SER A 111 17.72 -0.36 -13.11
C SER A 111 18.61 -0.65 -14.33
N LYS A 112 19.69 -1.42 -14.17
CA LYS A 112 20.57 -1.83 -15.28
C LYS A 112 19.86 -2.74 -16.27
N VAL A 113 19.12 -3.74 -15.77
CA VAL A 113 18.31 -4.62 -16.62
C VAL A 113 17.28 -3.80 -17.39
N MET A 114 16.52 -2.96 -16.69
CA MET A 114 15.45 -2.14 -17.30
C MET A 114 15.97 -1.10 -18.31
N ALA A 115 17.22 -0.65 -18.19
CA ALA A 115 17.83 0.25 -19.16
C ALA A 115 18.06 -0.40 -20.54
N GLN A 116 18.15 -1.73 -20.59
CA GLN A 116 18.31 -2.51 -21.82
C GLN A 116 16.98 -2.96 -22.42
N ILE A 117 15.87 -2.79 -21.69
CA ILE A 117 14.54 -3.20 -22.15
C ILE A 117 13.99 -2.14 -23.11
N GLN A 118 13.55 -2.61 -24.28
CA GLN A 118 12.88 -1.77 -25.26
C GLN A 118 11.55 -1.24 -24.71
N SER A 119 11.19 -0.02 -25.09
CA SER A 119 9.86 0.51 -24.76
C SER A 119 8.78 -0.36 -25.39
N SER A 120 7.75 -0.67 -24.58
CA SER A 120 6.54 -1.36 -25.01
C SER A 120 5.51 -0.40 -25.64
N GLY A 121 5.69 0.91 -25.49
CA GLY A 121 4.76 1.94 -25.95
C GLY A 121 4.74 3.16 -25.04
N THR A 122 3.75 4.03 -25.25
CA THR A 122 3.55 5.25 -24.47
C THR A 122 2.16 5.32 -23.85
N HIS A 123 2.01 6.10 -22.78
CA HIS A 123 0.73 6.31 -22.11
C HIS A 123 0.66 7.71 -21.49
N GLU A 124 -0.43 8.44 -21.74
CA GLU A 124 -0.66 9.76 -21.15
C GLU A 124 -1.26 9.61 -19.76
N VAL A 125 -0.64 10.26 -18.77
CA VAL A 125 -1.24 10.43 -17.44
C VAL A 125 -1.62 11.88 -17.21
N ARG A 126 -2.73 12.07 -16.51
CA ARG A 126 -3.20 13.39 -16.06
C ARG A 126 -3.14 13.48 -14.55
N PHE A 127 -2.61 14.57 -14.04
CA PHE A 127 -2.51 14.80 -12.60
C PHE A 127 -2.62 16.29 -12.30
N ARG A 128 -2.90 16.62 -11.04
CA ARG A 128 -2.89 18.00 -10.56
C ARG A 128 -1.74 18.24 -9.61
N ASP A 129 -1.14 19.42 -9.69
CA ASP A 129 -0.12 19.85 -8.75
C ASP A 129 -0.72 20.38 -7.43
N ALA A 130 0.13 20.88 -6.54
CA ALA A 130 -0.29 21.43 -5.25
C ALA A 130 -1.12 22.72 -5.39
N GLN A 131 -1.04 23.38 -6.53
CA GLN A 131 -1.79 24.58 -6.90
C GLN A 131 -3.07 24.22 -7.66
N ASN A 132 -3.41 22.93 -7.75
CA ASN A 132 -4.57 22.39 -8.46
C ASN A 132 -4.56 22.68 -9.98
N GLN A 133 -3.38 22.94 -10.56
CA GLN A 133 -3.23 23.07 -12.01
C GLN A 133 -3.13 21.69 -12.64
N GLU A 134 -3.78 21.51 -13.79
CA GLU A 134 -3.77 20.24 -14.52
C GLU A 134 -2.50 20.11 -15.36
N HIS A 135 -1.83 18.98 -15.22
CA HIS A 135 -0.65 18.60 -15.98
C HIS A 135 -0.93 17.32 -16.76
N ARG A 136 -0.37 17.24 -17.96
CA ARG A 136 -0.32 16.02 -18.78
C ARG A 136 1.14 15.61 -18.93
N ALA A 137 1.39 14.30 -18.81
CA ALA A 137 2.71 13.72 -19.02
C ALA A 137 2.57 12.48 -19.90
N LEU A 138 3.29 12.45 -21.02
CA LEU A 138 3.35 11.28 -21.88
C LEU A 138 4.50 10.39 -21.40
N LEU A 139 4.17 9.20 -20.90
CA LEU A 139 5.14 8.29 -20.29
C LEU A 139 5.55 7.20 -21.28
N THR A 140 6.86 6.99 -21.45
CA THR A 140 7.42 5.78 -22.07
C THR A 140 7.34 4.64 -21.08
N ILE A 141 6.81 3.49 -21.50
CA ILE A 141 6.60 2.32 -20.62
C ILE A 141 7.55 1.19 -21.02
N ARG A 142 8.34 0.73 -20.05
CA ARG A 142 9.13 -0.51 -20.13
C ARG A 142 8.64 -1.47 -19.06
N HIS A 143 8.51 -2.76 -19.39
CA HIS A 143 8.17 -3.79 -18.41
C HIS A 143 8.98 -5.06 -18.64
N ALA A 144 9.30 -5.77 -17.56
CA ALA A 144 9.98 -7.06 -17.61
C ALA A 144 9.69 -7.91 -16.38
N THR A 145 9.71 -9.23 -16.56
CA THR A 145 9.75 -10.23 -15.48
C THR A 145 11.21 -10.48 -15.10
N MET A 146 11.56 -10.42 -13.82
CA MET A 146 12.93 -10.73 -13.38
C MET A 146 12.98 -11.26 -11.95
N ALA A 147 14.06 -11.98 -11.63
CA ALA A 147 14.34 -12.39 -10.26
C ALA A 147 14.86 -11.20 -9.45
N VAL A 148 14.11 -10.73 -8.45
CA VAL A 148 14.50 -9.65 -7.53
C VAL A 148 15.02 -10.24 -6.24
N ARG A 149 16.24 -9.85 -5.87
CA ARG A 149 16.95 -10.42 -4.72
C ARG A 149 16.73 -9.64 -3.42
N PRO A 150 16.82 -10.32 -2.27
CA PRO A 150 16.84 -9.68 -0.98
C PRO A 150 18.08 -8.79 -0.84
N PRO A 151 18.03 -7.76 0.02
CA PRO A 151 19.24 -7.10 0.49
C PRO A 151 20.28 -8.12 0.97
N ILE A 152 21.57 -7.90 0.68
CA ILE A 152 22.66 -8.87 0.94
C ILE A 152 22.59 -9.48 2.34
N GLY A 153 22.43 -8.64 3.38
CA GLY A 153 22.34 -9.09 4.77
C GLY A 153 21.11 -9.95 5.13
N LYS A 154 20.18 -10.15 4.20
CA LYS A 154 18.93 -10.89 4.37
C LYS A 154 18.82 -12.12 3.46
N GLN A 155 19.78 -12.37 2.59
CA GLN A 155 19.72 -13.46 1.61
C GLN A 155 19.72 -14.87 2.23
N ARG A 156 20.24 -15.01 3.47
CA ARG A 156 20.12 -16.26 4.22
C ARG A 156 18.69 -16.57 4.71
N LYS A 157 17.86 -15.53 4.90
CA LYS A 157 16.51 -15.67 5.46
C LYS A 157 15.41 -15.67 4.40
N TYR A 158 15.59 -14.88 3.34
CA TYR A 158 14.55 -14.71 2.31
C TYR A 158 15.03 -15.21 0.95
N ARG A 159 14.13 -15.90 0.25
CA ARG A 159 14.34 -16.36 -1.12
C ARG A 159 14.16 -15.22 -2.11
N HIS A 160 14.81 -15.35 -3.27
CA HIS A 160 14.57 -14.49 -4.43
C HIS A 160 13.09 -14.54 -4.83
N GLN A 161 12.57 -13.44 -5.36
CA GLN A 161 11.19 -13.32 -5.82
C GLN A 161 11.20 -13.04 -7.31
N THR A 162 10.46 -13.81 -8.10
CA THR A 162 10.19 -13.47 -9.50
C THR A 162 9.09 -12.42 -9.52
N LEU A 163 9.41 -11.20 -9.95
CA LEU A 163 8.51 -10.05 -9.89
C LEU A 163 8.47 -9.33 -11.23
N GLN A 164 7.34 -8.67 -11.50
CA GLN A 164 7.21 -7.76 -12.64
C GLN A 164 7.69 -6.37 -12.24
N ILE A 165 8.49 -5.78 -13.10
CA ILE A 165 8.99 -4.42 -12.99
C ILE A 165 8.37 -3.59 -14.10
N ILE A 166 7.86 -2.41 -13.75
CA ILE A 166 7.34 -1.42 -14.70
C ILE A 166 8.09 -0.11 -14.48
N HIS A 167 8.76 0.39 -15.51
CA HIS A 167 9.31 1.73 -15.55
C HIS A 167 8.44 2.59 -16.46
N ALA A 168 7.84 3.64 -15.90
CA ALA A 168 7.12 4.66 -16.63
C ALA A 168 7.85 6.00 -16.46
N GLU A 169 8.41 6.49 -17.55
CA GLU A 169 9.31 7.64 -17.60
C GLU A 169 8.76 8.69 -18.55
N GLU A 170 8.61 9.92 -18.06
CA GLU A 170 8.11 11.03 -18.84
C GLU A 170 9.02 11.39 -20.02
N MET A 171 8.42 11.47 -21.20
CA MET A 171 9.07 12.04 -22.39
C MET A 171 8.99 13.56 -22.32
N ASP A 172 10.09 14.21 -22.68
CA ASP A 172 10.21 15.67 -22.82
C ASP A 172 9.61 16.44 -21.62
N PRO A 173 10.10 16.20 -20.39
CA PRO A 173 9.54 16.81 -19.19
C PRO A 173 9.62 18.34 -19.25
N PRO A 174 8.55 19.06 -18.87
CA PRO A 174 8.53 20.52 -18.93
C PRO A 174 9.50 21.14 -17.92
N GLU A 175 10.06 22.29 -18.29
CA GLU A 175 10.88 23.09 -17.39
C GLU A 175 10.08 23.53 -16.15
N GLY A 176 10.76 23.58 -15.00
CA GLY A 176 10.15 24.04 -13.75
C GLY A 176 9.44 22.98 -12.90
N ARG A 177 9.39 21.71 -13.35
CA ARG A 177 9.00 20.59 -12.47
C ARG A 177 9.87 19.36 -12.64
N ALA A 178 9.90 18.52 -11.60
CA ALA A 178 10.58 17.24 -11.68
C ALA A 178 9.83 16.30 -12.65
N PRO A 179 10.56 15.52 -13.47
CA PRO A 179 9.96 14.56 -14.39
C PRO A 179 9.19 13.47 -13.64
N VAL A 180 8.10 13.01 -14.24
CA VAL A 180 7.37 11.84 -13.77
C VAL A 180 8.19 10.60 -14.09
N PHE A 181 8.78 10.02 -13.04
CA PHE A 181 9.43 8.72 -13.13
C PHE A 181 8.91 7.76 -12.06
N TRP A 182 8.17 6.75 -12.50
CA TRP A 182 7.60 5.70 -11.67
C TRP A 182 8.29 4.38 -11.95
N LYS A 183 8.80 3.78 -10.87
CA LYS A 183 9.38 2.44 -10.86
C LYS A 183 8.45 1.59 -10.00
N LEU A 184 7.62 0.77 -10.63
CA LEU A 184 6.66 -0.08 -9.94
C LEU A 184 7.14 -1.52 -9.93
N ILE A 185 6.87 -2.20 -8.82
CA ILE A 185 7.17 -3.62 -8.62
C ILE A 185 5.88 -4.32 -8.20
N THR A 186 5.57 -5.45 -8.81
CA THR A 186 4.36 -6.23 -8.53
C THR A 186 4.61 -7.73 -8.68
N ASN A 187 3.85 -8.54 -7.95
CA ASN A 187 3.76 -10.00 -8.15
C ASN A 187 2.60 -10.40 -9.09
N LEU A 188 1.88 -9.43 -9.67
CA LEU A 188 0.83 -9.67 -10.65
C LEU A 188 1.43 -9.79 -12.05
N PRO A 189 0.85 -10.59 -12.96
CA PRO A 189 1.36 -10.75 -14.32
C PRO A 189 1.33 -9.44 -15.10
N VAL A 190 2.38 -9.22 -15.89
CA VAL A 190 2.56 -8.09 -16.82
C VAL A 190 3.32 -8.59 -18.04
N GLU A 191 2.57 -9.13 -18.99
CA GLU A 191 3.04 -9.76 -20.23
C GLU A 191 2.89 -8.83 -21.44
N SER A 192 2.11 -7.75 -21.31
CA SER A 192 1.84 -6.81 -22.40
C SER A 192 1.83 -5.36 -21.95
N HIS A 193 1.98 -4.46 -22.93
CA HIS A 193 1.86 -3.02 -22.73
C HIS A 193 0.53 -2.65 -22.03
N THR A 194 -0.59 -3.20 -22.49
CA THR A 194 -1.92 -2.96 -21.91
C THR A 194 -1.99 -3.38 -20.44
N GLN A 195 -1.38 -4.52 -20.08
CA GLN A 195 -1.34 -4.95 -18.69
C GLN A 195 -0.46 -4.01 -17.83
N ALA A 196 0.64 -3.50 -18.38
CA ALA A 196 1.49 -2.53 -17.70
C ALA A 196 0.74 -1.20 -17.46
N VAL A 197 0.05 -0.70 -18.48
CA VAL A 197 -0.83 0.48 -18.40
C VAL A 197 -1.90 0.30 -17.32
N HIS A 198 -2.57 -0.85 -17.29
CA HIS A 198 -3.58 -1.13 -16.29
C HIS A 198 -3.03 -1.06 -14.84
N LYS A 199 -1.75 -1.41 -14.61
CA LYS A 199 -1.12 -1.21 -13.28
C LYS A 199 -0.83 0.26 -13.01
N LEU A 200 -0.45 1.03 -14.02
CA LEU A 200 -0.25 2.48 -13.89
C LEU A 200 -1.57 3.17 -13.55
N ASP A 201 -2.68 2.74 -14.16
CA ASP A 201 -4.03 3.25 -13.89
C ASP A 201 -4.48 2.98 -12.45
N TRP A 202 -4.07 1.86 -11.84
CA TRP A 202 -4.30 1.62 -10.42
C TRP A 202 -3.43 2.50 -9.52
N TYR A 203 -2.19 2.76 -9.95
CA TYR A 203 -1.22 3.50 -9.16
C TYR A 203 -1.49 5.02 -9.16
N ALA A 204 -1.81 5.61 -10.32
CA ALA A 204 -1.92 7.06 -10.48
C ALA A 204 -2.99 7.69 -9.56
N PRO A 205 -4.25 7.20 -9.51
CA PRO A 205 -5.26 7.70 -8.58
C PRO A 205 -4.87 7.46 -7.12
N SER A 206 -4.17 6.36 -6.81
CA SER A 206 -3.73 6.07 -5.44
C SER A 206 -2.72 7.09 -4.92
N VAL A 207 -1.87 7.64 -5.80
CA VAL A 207 -0.97 8.75 -5.46
C VAL A 207 -1.74 10.07 -5.33
N ILE A 208 -2.69 10.31 -6.22
CA ILE A 208 -3.48 11.56 -6.26
C ILE A 208 -4.43 11.64 -5.06
N ALA A 209 -5.13 10.56 -4.70
CA ALA A 209 -6.02 10.52 -3.55
C ALA A 209 -5.28 10.71 -2.21
N ALA A 210 -4.05 10.21 -2.09
CA ALA A 210 -3.20 10.47 -0.93
C ALA A 210 -2.73 11.93 -0.83
N ALA A 211 -2.69 12.67 -1.94
CA ALA A 211 -2.45 14.11 -1.96
C ALA A 211 -3.74 14.93 -1.70
N CYS A 212 -4.89 14.46 -2.21
CA CYS A 212 -6.17 15.17 -2.15
C CYS A 212 -6.97 14.96 -0.85
N THR A 213 -6.68 13.93 -0.03
CA THR A 213 -7.31 13.77 1.31
C THR A 213 -6.78 14.75 2.37
N SER A 214 -6.16 15.86 1.96
CA SER A 214 -5.87 17.01 2.82
C SER A 214 -6.76 18.23 2.54
N PRO A 215 -8.08 18.20 2.80
CA PRO A 215 -8.78 19.37 3.30
C PRO A 215 -8.58 19.43 4.81
N ARG A 216 -7.58 20.20 5.28
CA ARG A 216 -7.49 20.53 6.71
C ARG A 216 -8.52 21.62 7.02
N PRO A 217 -9.42 21.37 7.98
CA PRO A 217 -9.35 22.16 9.20
C PRO A 217 -9.70 21.31 10.42
N ARG A 218 -8.69 20.90 11.22
CA ARG A 218 -8.70 20.76 12.71
C ARG A 218 -7.81 19.65 13.28
N CYS A 219 -7.34 18.68 12.50
CA CYS A 219 -6.40 17.68 13.03
C CYS A 219 -5.06 17.70 12.26
N ARG A 220 -4.00 18.19 12.91
CA ARG A 220 -2.62 18.17 12.37
C ARG A 220 -2.00 16.77 12.51
N GLN A 221 -2.57 15.77 11.86
CA GLN A 221 -1.93 14.45 11.75
C GLN A 221 -1.67 14.13 10.27
N LYS A 222 -0.41 13.88 9.92
CA LYS A 222 -0.04 13.36 8.59
C LYS A 222 -0.53 11.91 8.52
N THR A 223 -1.71 11.67 7.97
CA THR A 223 -2.20 10.33 7.68
C THR A 223 -1.45 9.79 6.47
N VAL A 224 -0.74 8.68 6.63
CA VAL A 224 -0.20 7.91 5.50
C VAL A 224 -1.20 6.80 5.22
N ILE A 225 -2.04 7.03 4.22
CA ILE A 225 -3.01 6.05 3.72
C ILE A 225 -2.27 5.15 2.73
N SER A 226 -2.23 3.85 2.99
CA SER A 226 -1.98 2.84 1.96
C SER A 226 -3.32 2.45 1.37
N ASN A 227 -3.42 2.40 0.04
CA ASN A 227 -4.65 1.98 -0.60
C ASN A 227 -4.55 0.48 -0.86
N THR A 228 -5.54 -0.28 -0.40
CA THR A 228 -5.74 -1.66 -0.83
C THR A 228 -6.80 -1.60 -1.93
N ALA A 229 -6.40 -1.83 -3.18
CA ALA A 229 -7.37 -2.04 -4.24
C ALA A 229 -7.94 -3.46 -4.08
N VAL A 230 -9.25 -3.58 -3.88
CA VAL A 230 -9.93 -4.88 -3.91
C VAL A 230 -10.43 -5.07 -5.33
N GLY A 231 -9.62 -5.73 -6.16
CA GLY A 231 -9.95 -5.99 -7.55
C GLY A 231 -10.79 -7.27 -7.68
N VAL A 232 -12.07 -7.12 -8.04
CA VAL A 232 -12.88 -8.26 -8.48
C VAL A 232 -12.51 -8.55 -9.94
N SER A 233 -11.57 -9.46 -10.17
CA SER A 233 -11.44 -10.11 -11.48
C SER A 233 -12.20 -11.42 -11.44
N LEU A 234 -13.39 -11.45 -12.05
CA LEU A 234 -14.05 -12.70 -12.43
C LEU A 234 -13.28 -13.29 -13.63
N PRO A 235 -12.93 -14.59 -13.66
CA PRO A 235 -12.77 -15.25 -14.93
C PRO A 235 -14.16 -15.41 -15.56
N ALA A 236 -14.31 -14.88 -16.77
CA ALA A 236 -15.46 -15.12 -17.63
C ALA A 236 -15.53 -16.62 -17.97
N LEU A 237 -16.35 -17.37 -17.23
CA LEU A 237 -16.85 -18.65 -17.71
C LEU A 237 -17.98 -18.34 -18.71
N VAL A 238 -17.61 -18.34 -19.99
CA VAL A 238 -18.56 -18.36 -21.11
C VAL A 238 -19.31 -19.69 -21.06
N GLY A 239 -20.42 -19.71 -20.33
CA GLY A 239 -21.43 -20.76 -20.37
C GLY A 239 -22.69 -20.18 -21.00
N ARG A 240 -22.92 -20.48 -22.29
CA ARG A 240 -24.15 -20.11 -23.01
C ARG A 240 -25.38 -20.63 -22.26
N ARG A 241 -26.26 -19.73 -21.81
CA ARG A 241 -27.71 -19.96 -21.75
C ARG A 241 -28.46 -18.67 -22.09
N SER A 242 -29.34 -18.80 -23.09
CA SER A 242 -30.26 -17.78 -23.59
C SER A 242 -31.38 -17.43 -22.58
N PRO A 243 -32.12 -16.33 -22.79
CA PRO A 243 -32.68 -15.51 -21.71
C PRO A 243 -34.09 -15.95 -21.30
N ALA A 244 -34.40 -15.80 -20.02
CA ALA A 244 -35.77 -15.86 -19.52
C ALA A 244 -36.07 -14.62 -18.67
N ARG A 245 -36.83 -13.72 -19.31
CA ARG A 245 -37.88 -12.81 -18.83
C ARG A 245 -37.68 -12.02 -17.53
N ILE A 246 -37.70 -10.71 -17.75
CA ILE A 246 -38.14 -9.60 -16.90
C ILE A 246 -39.44 -9.93 -16.15
N CYS A 247 -39.46 -9.69 -14.84
CA CYS A 247 -40.60 -9.22 -14.06
C CYS A 247 -40.07 -8.37 -12.89
N ASP A 248 -40.43 -7.08 -12.88
CA ASP A 248 -40.26 -6.15 -11.75
C ASP A 248 -41.42 -6.33 -10.71
N PRO A 249 -41.63 -5.45 -9.71
CA PRO A 249 -41.38 -5.76 -8.30
C PRO A 249 -42.67 -5.69 -7.45
N VAL A 250 -42.75 -6.43 -6.34
CA VAL A 250 -43.76 -6.13 -5.32
C VAL A 250 -43.22 -6.35 -3.92
N ASP A 251 -43.33 -5.27 -3.16
CA ASP A 251 -43.33 -5.05 -1.71
C ASP A 251 -43.22 -6.25 -0.76
N PHE A 252 -42.30 -6.15 0.20
CA PHE A 252 -42.57 -6.55 1.58
C PHE A 252 -41.80 -5.65 2.56
N ALA A 253 -42.50 -4.66 3.09
CA ALA A 253 -42.13 -3.89 4.27
C ALA A 253 -42.64 -4.61 5.53
N LEU A 254 -41.91 -4.42 6.64
CA LEU A 254 -42.19 -4.63 8.08
C LEU A 254 -40.88 -5.18 8.69
N GLY A 255 -40.14 -4.53 9.59
CA GLY A 255 -40.37 -3.37 10.43
C GLY A 255 -39.70 -3.66 11.77
N PHE A 256 -38.59 -2.99 12.11
CA PHE A 256 -38.12 -2.85 13.50
C PHE A 256 -37.27 -1.58 13.63
N ALA A 257 -37.67 -0.76 14.60
CA ALA A 257 -37.22 0.61 14.85
C ALA A 257 -35.94 0.69 15.71
N PRO A 258 -35.28 1.86 15.80
CA PRO A 258 -33.90 2.02 16.25
C PRO A 258 -33.79 2.36 17.76
N GLY A 259 -32.77 1.79 18.42
CA GLY A 259 -32.39 2.14 19.79
C GLY A 259 -31.23 3.13 19.82
N CYS A 260 -31.52 4.37 20.19
CA CYS A 260 -30.55 5.40 20.59
C CYS A 260 -29.86 5.02 21.91
N PHE A 261 -28.52 5.07 21.97
CA PHE A 261 -27.80 5.17 23.24
C PHE A 261 -27.04 6.49 23.30
N ARG A 262 -27.40 7.28 24.31
CA ARG A 262 -26.85 8.60 24.66
C ARG A 262 -25.44 8.48 25.23
N CYS A 263 -24.62 9.49 24.93
CA CYS A 263 -23.44 9.86 25.70
C CYS A 263 -23.86 10.38 27.08
N ASP A 264 -23.30 9.82 28.15
CA ASP A 264 -23.27 10.48 29.47
C ASP A 264 -21.83 10.83 29.84
N SER A 265 -21.59 12.13 29.88
CA SER A 265 -20.47 12.79 30.56
C SER A 265 -20.78 12.90 32.05
N GLY A 266 -19.93 12.34 32.90
CA GLY A 266 -20.04 12.47 34.35
C GLY A 266 -18.67 12.50 35.01
N ALA A 267 -18.12 13.70 35.21
CA ALA A 267 -17.00 13.94 36.10
C ALA A 267 -17.53 14.12 37.53
N ALA A 268 -17.07 13.31 38.48
CA ALA A 268 -17.11 13.63 39.90
C ALA A 268 -15.89 13.00 40.57
N GLY A 269 -15.06 13.85 41.18
CA GLY A 269 -13.86 13.44 41.89
C GLY A 269 -14.08 13.21 43.38
N ALA A 270 -12.99 12.71 43.97
CA ALA A 270 -12.45 13.02 45.30
C ALA A 270 -12.57 11.95 46.41
N ARG A 271 -11.37 11.74 47.00
CA ARG A 271 -11.00 11.28 48.36
C ARG A 271 -11.00 9.76 48.59
N MET A 272 -9.83 9.11 48.66
CA MET A 272 -8.80 9.15 49.72
C MET A 272 -9.18 8.30 50.95
N GLN A 273 -8.63 7.08 51.03
CA GLN A 273 -8.30 6.42 52.29
C GLN A 273 -6.91 5.78 52.17
N LYS A 274 -6.01 6.23 53.04
CA LYS A 274 -4.73 5.59 53.38
C LYS A 274 -4.99 4.63 54.55
N ALA A 275 -4.48 3.41 54.47
CA ALA A 275 -4.08 2.60 55.63
C ALA A 275 -3.08 1.53 55.12
N SER A 276 -1.77 1.80 55.13
CA SER A 276 -0.84 1.42 56.20
C SER A 276 -0.98 -0.02 56.72
N ARG A 277 -0.09 -0.92 56.29
CA ARG A 277 0.53 -1.91 57.19
C ARG A 277 2.01 -2.09 56.88
N ARG A 278 2.80 -1.80 57.92
CA ARG A 278 4.25 -1.96 58.12
C ARG A 278 4.64 -3.45 58.01
N ARG A 279 5.69 -3.80 57.27
CA ARG A 279 7.13 -3.90 57.64
C ARG A 279 7.51 -5.17 58.44
N LEU A 280 8.56 -5.83 57.92
CA LEU A 280 9.67 -6.55 58.57
C LEU A 280 9.53 -8.04 58.98
N LYS A 281 10.32 -8.93 58.35
CA LYS A 281 11.60 -9.53 58.81
C LYS A 281 12.02 -10.65 57.81
N ARG A 282 13.17 -10.52 57.13
CA ARG A 282 14.48 -11.15 57.42
C ARG A 282 14.47 -12.69 57.42
N LEU A 283 15.10 -13.31 56.42
CA LEU A 283 16.50 -13.76 56.46
C LEU A 283 17.07 -13.78 55.03
#